data_AF-A0A2E7ATY8-F1
#
_entry.id   AF-A0A2E7ATY8-F1
#
_cell.length_a   1.000
_cell.length_b   1.000
_cell.length_c   1.000
_cell.angle_alpha   90.00
_cell.angle_beta   90.00
_cell.angle_gamma   90.00
#
_symmetry.space_group_name_H-M   'P 1'
#
loop_
_entity.id
_entity.type
_entity.pdbx_description
1 polymer ?
#
loop_
_entity_poly.entity_id
_entity_poly.type
_entity_poly.pdbx_seq_one_letter_code
_entity_poly.pdbx_strand_id
1 'polypeptide(L)'
;MVDLSTAMTAAQGERRQRTQGGDKEKKVRRTGRNLGIEAFDPVKHVQKEKADTASMWLVLGFSLTVTLLMRYVLMDSTDPENSKILYILPLTCIFLIPTLHRTVMPERFVEHYGGGTWFKSAFLHTFTFLALSFLLVNPPFGDIAAPELASKWTVVTDDGEDITYPHAMATSSSTLTWYTDGSPILAGEAWLLFGLMDNVNSDGAIVEVTREYQANETIREDNISYWTTNAERIANGTSLSNKSIPNLTPHGDLDQPFSVYLGSDLEEGTHEIVVRIIEQGDPWENKQVYRWNLIVTSESKV
;
A
#
# COMPACT_ATOMS: atom_id res chain seq x y z
N MET A 1 14.81 -47.35 40.58
CA MET A 1 14.16 -48.47 39.88
C MET A 1 12.90 -48.80 40.66
N VAL A 2 11.73 -48.77 40.02
CA VAL A 2 10.44 -49.09 40.66
C VAL A 2 10.23 -50.60 40.51
N ASP A 3 9.99 -51.31 41.62
CA ASP A 3 9.79 -52.77 41.60
C ASP A 3 8.51 -53.16 40.86
N LEU A 4 8.60 -54.25 40.10
CA LEU A 4 7.53 -54.78 39.24
C LEU A 4 6.24 -55.08 40.03
N SER A 5 6.37 -55.45 41.31
CA SER A 5 5.26 -55.69 42.24
C SER A 5 4.49 -54.42 42.59
N THR A 6 5.19 -53.29 42.73
CA THR A 6 4.60 -51.97 43.01
C THR A 6 3.87 -51.44 41.78
N ALA A 7 4.43 -51.63 40.57
CA ALA A 7 3.77 -51.26 39.32
C ALA A 7 2.50 -52.09 39.05
N MET A 8 2.54 -53.40 39.34
CA MET A 8 1.39 -54.30 39.12
C MET A 8 0.24 -54.03 40.11
N THR A 9 0.55 -53.63 41.35
CA THR A 9 -0.45 -53.28 42.37
C THR A 9 -1.14 -51.95 42.05
N ALA A 10 -0.40 -50.96 41.52
CA ALA A 10 -0.97 -49.69 41.05
C ALA A 10 -1.90 -49.89 39.83
N ALA A 11 -1.51 -50.74 38.87
CA ALA A 11 -2.33 -51.07 37.71
C ALA A 11 -3.61 -51.87 38.06
N GLN A 12 -3.59 -52.69 39.11
CA GLN A 12 -4.79 -53.38 39.61
C GLN A 12 -5.75 -52.45 40.36
N GLY A 13 -5.24 -51.45 41.09
CA GLY A 13 -6.06 -50.42 41.72
C GLY A 13 -6.83 -49.57 40.71
N GLU A 14 -6.18 -49.20 39.60
CA GLU A 14 -6.77 -48.38 38.53
C GLU A 14 -7.84 -49.15 37.73
N ARG A 15 -7.68 -50.48 37.57
CA ARG A 15 -8.66 -51.33 36.89
C ARG A 15 -9.92 -51.58 37.72
N ARG A 16 -9.80 -51.65 39.05
CA ARG A 16 -10.96 -51.78 39.96
C ARG A 16 -11.80 -50.51 40.04
N GLN A 17 -11.19 -49.32 40.03
CA GLN A 17 -11.94 -48.06 40.00
C GLN A 17 -12.74 -47.84 38.70
N ARG A 18 -12.34 -48.44 37.57
CA ARG A 18 -13.12 -48.39 36.33
C ARG A 18 -14.34 -49.32 36.30
N THR A 19 -14.44 -50.29 37.21
CA THR A 19 -15.47 -51.35 37.13
C THR A 19 -16.52 -51.24 38.25
N GLN A 20 -16.25 -50.50 39.33
CA GLN A 20 -17.20 -50.23 40.42
C GLN A 20 -17.85 -48.85 40.28
N GLY A 21 -18.54 -48.66 39.17
CA GLY A 21 -19.42 -47.51 38.93
C GLY A 21 -20.61 -47.99 38.11
N GLY A 22 -21.50 -48.72 38.78
CA GLY A 22 -22.77 -49.16 38.21
C GLY A 22 -23.58 -47.95 37.75
N ASP A 23 -24.22 -48.11 36.59
CA ASP A 23 -25.15 -47.19 35.94
C ASP A 23 -24.59 -45.98 35.19
N LYS A 24 -23.54 -46.20 34.39
CA LYS A 24 -23.36 -45.41 33.17
C LYS A 24 -23.80 -46.26 31.98
N GLU A 25 -24.93 -45.87 31.40
CA GLU A 25 -25.41 -46.28 30.09
C GLU A 25 -24.22 -46.69 29.21
N LYS A 26 -24.22 -47.95 28.76
CA LYS A 26 -23.43 -48.34 27.59
C LYS A 26 -23.59 -47.21 26.59
N LYS A 27 -22.50 -46.55 26.18
CA LYS A 27 -22.52 -45.60 25.08
C LYS A 27 -23.03 -46.36 23.85
N VAL A 28 -24.35 -46.40 23.70
CA VAL A 28 -25.03 -46.82 22.50
C VAL A 28 -24.42 -45.94 21.43
N ARG A 29 -23.72 -46.57 20.48
CA ARG A 29 -23.27 -45.87 19.28
C ARG A 29 -24.54 -45.33 18.63
N ARG A 30 -24.86 -44.07 18.91
CA ARG A 30 -26.06 -43.40 18.40
C ARG A 30 -25.89 -43.36 16.89
N THR A 31 -26.57 -44.27 16.19
CA THR A 31 -26.77 -44.20 14.75
C THR A 31 -27.40 -42.84 14.44
N GLY A 32 -27.04 -42.21 13.31
CA GLY A 32 -27.29 -40.79 13.02
C GLY A 32 -28.72 -40.28 13.24
N ARG A 33 -29.71 -41.17 13.30
CA ARG A 33 -31.11 -40.88 13.65
C ARG A 33 -31.34 -40.44 15.11
N ASN A 34 -30.47 -40.84 16.04
CA ASN A 34 -30.57 -40.51 17.47
C ASN A 34 -29.60 -39.40 17.92
N LEU A 35 -28.99 -38.67 16.98
CA LEU A 35 -28.05 -37.60 17.28
C LEU A 35 -28.73 -36.24 17.59
N GLY A 36 -30.06 -36.20 17.67
CA GLY A 36 -30.80 -34.93 17.81
C GLY A 36 -30.72 -34.06 16.54
N ILE A 37 -30.27 -34.62 15.43
CA ILE A 37 -30.36 -34.00 14.11
C ILE A 37 -31.83 -34.10 13.70
N GLU A 38 -32.48 -32.95 13.63
CA GLU A 38 -33.85 -32.84 13.12
C GLU A 38 -33.96 -33.55 11.77
N ALA A 39 -35.04 -34.31 11.54
CA ALA A 39 -35.20 -35.04 10.29
C ALA A 39 -35.15 -34.04 9.11
N PHE A 40 -34.39 -34.38 8.06
CA PHE A 40 -34.24 -33.50 6.91
C PHE A 40 -35.59 -33.24 6.25
N ASP A 41 -36.05 -32.01 6.31
CA ASP A 41 -37.26 -31.54 5.64
C ASP A 41 -36.86 -30.71 4.41
N PRO A 42 -37.08 -31.23 3.18
CA PRO A 42 -36.65 -30.56 1.96
C PRO A 42 -37.33 -29.22 1.74
N VAL A 43 -38.58 -29.05 2.21
CA VAL A 43 -39.33 -27.80 2.00
C VAL A 43 -38.77 -26.70 2.89
N LYS A 44 -38.53 -27.00 4.17
CA LYS A 44 -37.86 -26.08 5.10
C LYS A 44 -36.44 -25.76 4.66
N HIS A 45 -35.71 -26.74 4.14
CA HIS A 45 -34.36 -26.51 3.62
C HIS A 45 -34.37 -25.55 2.43
N VAL A 46 -35.28 -25.73 1.47
CA VAL A 46 -35.41 -24.83 0.30
C VAL A 46 -35.79 -23.41 0.74
N GLN A 47 -36.70 -23.26 1.71
CA GLN A 47 -37.08 -21.95 2.24
C GLN A 47 -35.90 -21.25 2.92
N LYS A 48 -35.10 -22.00 3.68
CA LYS A 48 -33.87 -21.50 4.30
C LYS A 48 -32.84 -21.06 3.27
N GLU A 49 -32.58 -21.85 2.22
CA GLU A 49 -31.64 -21.47 1.16
C GLU A 49 -32.09 -20.20 0.41
N LYS A 50 -33.40 -20.05 0.18
CA LYS A 50 -33.96 -18.81 -0.39
C LYS A 50 -33.76 -17.62 0.54
N ALA A 51 -33.96 -17.80 1.85
CA ALA A 51 -33.75 -16.75 2.84
C ALA A 51 -32.27 -16.36 2.95
N ASP A 52 -31.35 -17.34 2.99
CA ASP A 52 -29.90 -17.12 3.00
C ASP A 52 -29.45 -16.39 1.72
N THR A 53 -29.98 -16.78 0.55
CA THR A 53 -29.67 -16.10 -0.73
C THR A 53 -30.15 -14.64 -0.72
N ALA A 54 -31.37 -14.39 -0.26
CA ALA A 54 -31.92 -13.04 -0.17
C ALA A 54 -31.15 -12.17 0.85
N SER A 55 -30.71 -12.77 1.96
CA SER A 55 -29.80 -12.15 2.94
C SER A 55 -28.48 -11.74 2.29
N MET A 56 -27.86 -12.60 1.47
CA MET A 56 -26.62 -12.27 0.75
C MET A 56 -26.79 -11.03 -0.14
N TRP A 57 -27.85 -10.97 -0.95
CA TRP A 57 -28.11 -9.83 -1.83
C TRP A 57 -28.33 -8.52 -1.07
N LEU A 58 -29.06 -8.58 0.04
CA LEU A 58 -29.26 -7.42 0.90
C LEU A 58 -27.94 -6.92 1.47
N VAL A 59 -27.08 -7.83 1.94
CA VAL A 59 -25.77 -7.48 2.52
C VAL A 59 -24.84 -6.90 1.45
N LEU A 60 -24.84 -7.44 0.23
CA LEU A 60 -24.07 -6.89 -0.89
C LEU A 60 -24.50 -5.46 -1.21
N GLY A 61 -25.80 -5.21 -1.31
CA GLY A 61 -26.33 -3.85 -1.54
C GLY A 61 -26.00 -2.89 -0.40
N PHE A 62 -26.06 -3.36 0.85
CA PHE A 62 -25.65 -2.59 2.02
C PHE A 62 -24.16 -2.26 1.98
N SER A 63 -23.28 -3.24 1.73
CA SER A 63 -21.84 -3.03 1.57
C SER A 63 -21.53 -2.02 0.47
N LEU A 64 -22.17 -2.13 -0.69
CA LEU A 64 -22.00 -1.19 -1.79
C LEU A 64 -22.37 0.23 -1.34
N THR A 65 -23.53 0.39 -0.69
CA THR A 65 -23.99 1.68 -0.18
C THR A 65 -23.02 2.27 0.84
N VAL A 66 -22.58 1.48 1.81
CA VAL A 66 -21.59 1.90 2.82
C VAL A 66 -20.28 2.30 2.15
N THR A 67 -19.79 1.53 1.17
CA THR A 67 -18.52 1.83 0.49
C THR A 67 -18.62 3.13 -0.31
N LEU A 68 -19.73 3.36 -1.03
CA LEU A 68 -19.96 4.61 -1.76
C LEU A 68 -20.06 5.81 -0.80
N LEU A 69 -20.69 5.66 0.36
CA LEU A 69 -20.72 6.69 1.40
C LEU A 69 -19.33 6.96 1.98
N MET A 70 -18.54 5.92 2.23
CA MET A 70 -17.15 6.08 2.68
C MET A 70 -16.35 6.88 1.67
N ARG A 71 -16.43 6.51 0.39
CA ARG A 71 -15.67 7.12 -0.69
C ARG A 71 -16.11 8.56 -0.99
N TYR A 72 -17.39 8.79 -1.28
CA TYR A 72 -17.85 10.06 -1.85
C TYR A 72 -18.40 11.06 -0.82
N VAL A 73 -18.58 10.65 0.43
CA VAL A 73 -19.10 11.55 1.48
C VAL A 73 -18.07 11.70 2.59
N LEU A 74 -17.62 10.58 3.17
CA LEU A 74 -16.76 10.66 4.35
C LEU A 74 -15.32 11.00 4.01
N MET A 75 -14.76 10.44 2.93
CA MET A 75 -13.36 10.66 2.56
C MET A 75 -13.05 12.13 2.30
N ASP A 76 -13.91 12.83 1.58
CA ASP A 76 -13.79 14.28 1.32
C ASP A 76 -13.88 15.12 2.62
N SER A 77 -14.72 14.70 3.57
CA SER A 77 -14.86 15.37 4.86
C SER A 77 -13.80 15.00 5.92
N THR A 78 -12.94 14.02 5.63
CA THR A 78 -11.99 13.46 6.61
C THR A 78 -10.58 13.89 6.27
N ASP A 79 -9.86 14.40 7.27
CA ASP A 79 -8.44 14.72 7.11
C ASP A 79 -7.61 13.44 6.85
N PRO A 80 -6.60 13.48 5.96
CA PRO A 80 -5.75 12.32 5.65
C PRO A 80 -5.11 11.66 6.89
N GLU A 81 -4.74 12.46 7.89
CA GLU A 81 -4.16 11.99 9.16
C GLU A 81 -5.11 11.09 9.97
N ASN A 82 -6.42 11.31 9.81
CA ASN A 82 -7.49 10.59 10.50
C ASN A 82 -8.16 9.51 9.63
N SER A 83 -7.60 9.21 8.45
CA SER A 83 -8.13 8.26 7.46
C SER A 83 -8.46 6.85 8.02
N LYS A 84 -7.91 6.45 9.16
CA LYS A 84 -8.24 5.19 9.85
C LYS A 84 -9.75 5.04 10.13
N ILE A 85 -10.46 6.15 10.36
CA ILE A 85 -11.91 6.13 10.61
C ILE A 85 -12.68 5.54 9.41
N LEU A 86 -12.20 5.77 8.18
CA LEU A 86 -12.81 5.31 6.94
C LEU A 86 -12.76 3.78 6.80
N TYR A 87 -11.84 3.12 7.49
CA TYR A 87 -11.74 1.65 7.54
C TYR A 87 -12.48 1.06 8.74
N ILE A 88 -12.46 1.75 9.88
CA ILE A 88 -13.09 1.26 11.12
C ILE A 88 -14.62 1.36 11.03
N LEU A 89 -15.16 2.46 10.49
CA LEU A 89 -16.60 2.71 10.48
C LEU A 89 -17.38 1.62 9.72
N PRO A 90 -16.97 1.21 8.50
CA PRO A 90 -17.60 0.08 7.80
C PRO A 90 -17.57 -1.22 8.59
N LEU A 91 -16.47 -1.52 9.29
CA LEU A 91 -16.40 -2.70 10.15
C LEU A 91 -17.39 -2.63 11.31
N THR A 92 -17.63 -1.44 11.87
CA THR A 92 -18.67 -1.26 12.90
C THR A 92 -20.09 -1.41 12.34
N CYS A 93 -20.31 -1.17 11.04
CA CYS A 93 -21.60 -1.37 10.39
C CYS A 93 -22.07 -2.83 10.40
N ILE A 94 -21.20 -3.81 10.69
CA ILE A 94 -21.57 -5.22 10.91
C ILE A 94 -22.64 -5.36 12.01
N PHE A 95 -22.60 -4.49 13.03
CA PHE A 95 -23.58 -4.51 14.12
C PHE A 95 -24.96 -4.00 13.68
N LEU A 96 -25.06 -3.29 12.56
CA LEU A 96 -26.32 -2.82 11.99
C LEU A 96 -27.01 -3.87 11.12
N ILE A 97 -26.28 -4.91 10.67
CA ILE A 97 -26.81 -5.97 9.80
C ILE A 97 -28.06 -6.65 10.38
N PRO A 98 -28.13 -7.05 11.67
CA PRO A 98 -29.34 -7.64 12.22
C PRO A 98 -30.55 -6.72 12.18
N THR A 99 -30.35 -5.43 12.46
CA THR A 99 -31.40 -4.41 12.41
C THR A 99 -31.88 -4.19 10.97
N LEU A 100 -30.95 -4.16 10.02
CA LEU A 100 -31.25 -4.06 8.60
C LEU A 100 -32.12 -5.23 8.11
N HIS A 101 -31.77 -6.46 8.51
CA HIS A 101 -32.56 -7.65 8.15
C HIS A 101 -33.98 -7.56 8.69
N ARG A 102 -34.18 -7.18 9.96
CA ARG A 102 -35.52 -7.05 10.54
C ARG A 102 -36.36 -5.94 9.92
N THR A 103 -35.71 -4.91 9.39
CA THR A 103 -36.40 -3.74 8.84
C THR A 103 -36.79 -3.94 7.38
N VAL A 104 -35.92 -4.57 6.58
CA VAL A 104 -36.08 -4.67 5.12
C VAL A 104 -36.68 -6.01 4.69
N MET A 105 -36.35 -7.10 5.37
CA MET A 105 -36.75 -8.43 4.92
C MET A 105 -38.16 -8.80 5.41
N PRO A 106 -38.95 -9.52 4.58
CA PRO A 106 -40.21 -10.10 5.00
C PRO A 106 -40.04 -11.05 6.20
N GLU A 107 -41.04 -11.12 7.08
CA GLU A 107 -41.02 -11.94 8.31
C GLU A 107 -40.61 -13.40 8.05
N ARG A 108 -41.14 -14.00 6.98
CA ARG A 108 -40.80 -15.37 6.53
C ARG A 108 -39.30 -15.64 6.31
N PHE A 109 -38.51 -14.61 6.03
CA PHE A 109 -37.06 -14.74 5.86
C PHE A 109 -36.30 -14.39 7.15
N VAL A 110 -36.85 -13.47 7.95
CA VAL A 110 -36.28 -13.09 9.26
C VAL A 110 -36.36 -14.26 10.24
N GLU A 111 -37.38 -15.12 10.16
CA GLU A 111 -37.50 -16.34 10.97
C GLU A 111 -36.30 -17.28 10.83
N HIS A 112 -35.66 -17.31 9.66
CA HIS A 112 -34.48 -18.12 9.39
C HIS A 112 -33.16 -17.42 9.76
N TYR A 113 -33.21 -16.13 10.11
CA TYR A 113 -32.03 -15.34 10.46
C TYR A 113 -31.54 -15.68 11.88
N GLY A 114 -30.40 -16.34 11.96
CA GLY A 114 -29.74 -16.68 13.22
C GLY A 114 -28.28 -16.24 13.28
N GLY A 115 -27.57 -16.67 14.33
CA GLY A 115 -26.15 -16.35 14.52
C GLY A 115 -25.25 -16.82 13.38
N GLY A 116 -25.57 -17.97 12.76
CA GLY A 116 -24.84 -18.46 11.59
C GLY A 116 -24.99 -17.57 10.35
N THR A 117 -26.21 -17.09 10.09
CA THR A 117 -26.49 -16.17 8.96
C THR A 117 -25.87 -14.80 9.21
N TRP A 118 -25.91 -14.30 10.45
CA TRP A 118 -25.20 -13.08 10.85
C TRP A 118 -23.70 -13.20 10.63
N PHE A 119 -23.08 -14.31 11.06
CA PHE A 119 -21.65 -14.52 10.88
C PHE A 119 -21.26 -14.55 9.41
N LYS A 120 -21.98 -15.31 8.57
CA LYS A 120 -21.78 -15.30 7.10
C LYS A 120 -21.94 -13.90 6.51
N SER A 121 -22.97 -13.16 6.94
CA SER A 121 -23.24 -11.80 6.48
C SER A 121 -22.13 -10.83 6.89
N ALA A 122 -21.57 -10.97 8.09
CA ALA A 122 -20.45 -10.17 8.56
C ALA A 122 -19.21 -10.37 7.67
N PHE A 123 -18.86 -11.63 7.37
CA PHE A 123 -17.75 -11.93 6.46
C PHE A 123 -18.00 -11.41 5.05
N LEU A 124 -19.21 -11.63 4.52
CA LEU A 124 -19.61 -11.14 3.21
C LEU A 124 -19.49 -9.61 3.16
N HIS A 125 -19.97 -8.91 4.20
CA HIS A 125 -19.89 -7.45 4.28
C HIS A 125 -18.44 -6.98 4.24
N THR A 126 -17.59 -7.53 5.11
CA THR A 126 -16.18 -7.14 5.22
C THR A 126 -15.42 -7.35 3.90
N PHE A 127 -15.54 -8.51 3.28
CA PHE A 127 -14.82 -8.78 2.03
C PHE A 127 -15.35 -7.94 0.86
N THR A 128 -16.66 -7.73 0.79
CA THR A 128 -17.26 -6.88 -0.25
C THR A 128 -16.82 -5.44 -0.09
N PHE A 129 -16.85 -4.91 1.13
CA PHE A 129 -16.36 -3.57 1.45
C PHE A 129 -14.88 -3.41 1.07
N LEU A 130 -14.01 -4.35 1.47
CA LEU A 130 -12.58 -4.29 1.14
C LEU A 130 -12.36 -4.33 -0.38
N ALA A 131 -13.02 -5.26 -1.08
CA ALA A 131 -12.88 -5.38 -2.53
C ALA A 131 -13.34 -4.12 -3.27
N LEU A 132 -14.49 -3.55 -2.89
CA LEU A 132 -15.00 -2.32 -3.48
C LEU A 132 -14.15 -1.10 -3.11
N SER A 133 -13.60 -1.07 -1.90
CA SER A 133 -12.70 0.01 -1.47
C SER A 133 -11.44 0.03 -2.33
N PHE A 134 -10.80 -1.11 -2.57
CA PHE A 134 -9.63 -1.17 -3.46
C PHE A 134 -9.95 -0.74 -4.89
N LEU A 135 -11.15 -1.02 -5.37
CA LEU A 135 -11.60 -0.57 -6.69
C LEU A 135 -11.82 0.95 -6.73
N LEU A 136 -12.46 1.52 -5.69
CA LEU A 136 -12.88 2.93 -5.66
C LEU A 136 -11.77 3.90 -5.25
N VAL A 137 -10.72 3.40 -4.61
CA VAL A 137 -9.57 4.19 -4.16
C VAL A 137 -8.54 4.37 -5.27
N ASN A 138 -8.56 3.50 -6.28
CA ASN A 138 -7.66 3.54 -7.42
C ASN A 138 -8.32 4.18 -8.66
N PRO A 139 -7.51 4.62 -9.63
CA PRO A 139 -8.00 5.15 -10.87
C PRO A 139 -8.85 4.12 -11.63
N PRO A 140 -9.92 4.55 -12.34
CA PRO A 140 -10.38 5.93 -12.56
C PRO A 140 -11.32 6.48 -11.47
N PHE A 141 -11.57 5.74 -10.37
CA PHE A 141 -12.61 6.09 -9.38
C PHE A 141 -12.09 6.88 -8.17
N GLY A 142 -10.78 6.86 -7.97
CA GLY A 142 -10.10 7.69 -7.00
C GLY A 142 -8.61 7.74 -7.27
N ASP A 143 -7.97 8.71 -6.64
CA ASP A 143 -6.54 8.92 -6.79
C ASP A 143 -5.95 9.45 -5.50
N ILE A 144 -5.52 8.52 -4.65
CA ILE A 144 -5.07 8.82 -3.29
C ILE A 144 -3.58 8.58 -3.10
N ALA A 145 -2.93 8.03 -4.12
CA ALA A 145 -1.53 7.70 -4.07
C ALA A 145 -0.75 8.96 -4.43
N ALA A 146 0.28 9.29 -3.66
CA ALA A 146 1.18 10.35 -4.06
C ALA A 146 2.10 9.85 -5.19
N PRO A 147 2.53 10.74 -6.10
CA PRO A 147 3.58 10.41 -7.06
C PRO A 147 4.83 9.93 -6.34
N GLU A 148 5.39 8.84 -6.83
CA GLU A 148 6.63 8.28 -6.31
C GLU A 148 7.76 8.46 -7.32
N LEU A 149 9.00 8.42 -6.85
CA LEU A 149 10.15 8.36 -7.74
C LEU A 149 10.12 7.05 -8.53
N ALA A 150 10.16 7.15 -9.86
CA ALA A 150 10.13 6.02 -10.76
C ALA A 150 11.33 5.05 -10.60
N SER A 151 12.51 5.61 -10.33
CA SER A 151 13.71 4.80 -10.15
C SER A 151 14.75 5.51 -9.30
N LYS A 152 15.56 6.37 -9.91
CA LYS A 152 16.73 7.00 -9.30
C LYS A 152 16.73 8.47 -9.62
N TRP A 153 17.42 9.22 -8.78
CA TRP A 153 17.77 10.59 -9.07
C TRP A 153 19.29 10.67 -9.30
N THR A 154 19.71 11.62 -10.10
CA THR A 154 21.12 11.93 -10.28
C THR A 154 21.29 13.42 -10.54
N VAL A 155 22.50 13.90 -10.34
CA VAL A 155 22.92 15.21 -10.83
C VAL A 155 23.81 14.95 -12.03
N VAL A 156 23.78 15.78 -13.05
CA VAL A 156 24.71 15.76 -14.17
C VAL A 156 25.32 17.14 -14.33
N THR A 157 26.49 17.21 -14.97
CA THR A 157 27.07 18.48 -15.41
C THR A 157 27.09 18.54 -16.92
N ASP A 158 26.63 19.66 -17.47
CA ASP A 158 26.64 19.96 -18.90
C ASP A 158 27.63 21.10 -19.16
N ASP A 159 28.60 20.85 -20.03
CA ASP A 159 29.57 21.87 -20.48
C ASP A 159 29.23 22.45 -21.86
N GLY A 160 28.08 22.06 -22.42
CA GLY A 160 27.59 22.46 -23.74
C GLY A 160 27.99 21.50 -24.86
N GLU A 161 28.99 20.64 -24.67
CA GLU A 161 29.38 19.59 -25.62
C GLU A 161 28.96 18.22 -25.10
N ASP A 162 29.34 17.87 -23.87
CA ASP A 162 29.11 16.56 -23.25
C ASP A 162 28.34 16.65 -21.92
N ILE A 163 27.58 15.60 -21.60
CA ILE A 163 26.93 15.43 -20.30
C ILE A 163 27.75 14.45 -19.47
N THR A 164 28.29 14.94 -18.36
CA THR A 164 29.06 14.11 -17.42
C THR A 164 28.18 13.64 -16.28
N TYR A 165 28.38 12.38 -15.88
CA TYR A 165 27.68 11.74 -14.78
C TYR A 165 28.59 11.55 -13.56
N PRO A 166 28.03 11.55 -12.35
CA PRO A 166 28.77 11.22 -11.15
C PRO A 166 29.22 9.76 -11.22
N HIS A 167 30.36 9.48 -10.61
CA HIS A 167 30.96 8.16 -10.66
C HIS A 167 30.08 7.06 -10.04
N ALA A 168 29.23 7.43 -9.07
CA ALA A 168 28.21 6.55 -8.51
C ALA A 168 26.85 7.26 -8.57
N MET A 169 25.81 6.55 -8.95
CA MET A 169 24.44 7.06 -8.88
C MET A 169 23.84 6.81 -7.50
N ALA A 170 23.04 7.75 -7.02
CA ALA A 170 22.20 7.54 -5.86
C ALA A 170 21.00 6.67 -6.26
N THR A 171 21.13 5.36 -6.07
CA THR A 171 20.02 4.41 -6.29
C THR A 171 18.94 4.55 -5.23
N SER A 172 19.36 4.66 -3.97
CA SER A 172 18.49 4.60 -2.78
C SER A 172 19.02 5.41 -1.59
N SER A 173 20.21 5.99 -1.71
CA SER A 173 20.78 6.87 -0.69
C SER A 173 20.24 8.28 -0.88
N SER A 174 19.95 8.96 0.22
CA SER A 174 19.69 10.40 0.25
C SER A 174 20.94 11.23 -0.04
N THR A 175 22.04 10.61 -0.48
CA THR A 175 23.33 11.27 -0.66
C THR A 175 23.99 10.77 -1.94
N LEU A 176 24.49 11.71 -2.74
CA LEU A 176 25.26 11.54 -3.96
C LEU A 176 26.60 12.26 -3.78
N THR A 177 27.71 11.57 -4.02
CA THR A 177 29.04 12.18 -3.94
C THR A 177 29.63 12.37 -5.33
N TRP A 178 30.08 13.57 -5.61
CA TRP A 178 30.78 13.95 -6.83
C TRP A 178 32.25 14.21 -6.53
N TYR A 179 33.13 13.42 -7.14
CA TYR A 179 34.58 13.61 -7.07
C TYR A 179 35.02 14.48 -8.24
N THR A 180 35.75 15.55 -7.94
CA THR A 180 36.21 16.55 -8.92
C THR A 180 37.72 16.47 -9.15
N ASP A 181 38.36 15.39 -8.68
CA ASP A 181 39.75 15.01 -8.93
C ASP A 181 40.75 16.17 -8.74
N GLY A 182 40.66 16.85 -7.60
CA GLY A 182 41.56 17.93 -7.17
C GLY A 182 41.09 19.35 -7.48
N SER A 183 39.93 19.52 -8.13
CA SER A 183 39.29 20.83 -8.28
C SER A 183 38.44 21.18 -7.05
N PRO A 184 38.41 22.44 -6.56
CA PRO A 184 37.47 22.86 -5.52
C PRO A 184 36.07 23.18 -6.07
N ILE A 185 35.86 23.02 -7.38
CA ILE A 185 34.64 23.40 -8.09
C ILE A 185 34.24 22.27 -9.03
N LEU A 186 32.96 21.92 -9.02
CA LEU A 186 32.31 21.11 -10.04
C LEU A 186 31.94 22.00 -11.23
N ALA A 187 32.79 22.00 -12.25
CA ALA A 187 32.67 22.88 -13.41
C ALA A 187 31.47 22.53 -14.30
N GLY A 188 30.86 23.55 -14.90
CA GLY A 188 29.75 23.42 -15.84
C GLY A 188 28.38 23.65 -15.21
N GLU A 189 27.32 23.46 -16.01
CA GLU A 189 25.94 23.62 -15.58
C GLU A 189 25.45 22.35 -14.90
N ALA A 190 25.09 22.43 -13.61
CA ALA A 190 24.60 21.28 -12.85
C ALA A 190 23.07 21.15 -13.00
N TRP A 191 22.63 19.96 -13.39
CA TRP A 191 21.23 19.61 -13.60
C TRP A 191 20.83 18.39 -12.77
N LEU A 192 19.74 18.50 -12.02
CA LEU A 192 19.11 17.40 -11.30
C LEU A 192 18.14 16.68 -12.23
N LEU A 193 18.28 15.37 -12.34
CA LEU A 193 17.50 14.51 -13.23
C LEU A 193 16.82 13.40 -12.41
N PHE A 194 15.51 13.25 -12.53
CA PHE A 194 14.74 12.15 -11.95
C PHE A 194 13.43 11.92 -12.72
N GLY A 195 12.82 10.75 -12.54
CA GLY A 195 11.48 10.45 -13.08
C GLY A 195 10.46 10.30 -11.95
N LEU A 196 9.23 10.74 -12.20
CA LEU A 196 8.08 10.49 -11.32
C LEU A 196 7.14 9.48 -11.95
N MET A 197 6.82 8.44 -11.19
CA MET A 197 5.80 7.46 -11.52
C MET A 197 4.53 7.82 -10.75
N ASP A 198 3.44 7.90 -11.49
CA ASP A 198 2.09 8.09 -10.93
C ASP A 198 1.11 7.07 -11.55
N ASN A 199 0.02 6.79 -10.84
CA ASN A 199 -1.00 5.80 -11.18
C ASN A 199 -1.97 6.31 -12.27
N VAL A 200 -2.07 7.62 -12.48
CA VAL A 200 -2.94 8.21 -13.53
C VAL A 200 -2.11 8.90 -14.60
N ASN A 201 -1.51 10.03 -14.25
CA ASN A 201 -0.75 10.89 -15.14
C ASN A 201 -0.15 12.04 -14.31
N SER A 202 1.18 12.11 -14.21
CA SER A 202 1.87 13.12 -13.41
C SER A 202 1.86 14.52 -14.02
N ASP A 203 1.21 14.75 -15.17
CA ASP A 203 1.01 16.06 -15.80
C ASP A 203 0.34 17.10 -14.87
N GLY A 204 -0.29 16.66 -13.77
CA GLY A 204 -0.88 17.52 -12.74
C GLY A 204 0.02 17.80 -11.52
N ALA A 205 1.20 17.17 -11.43
CA ALA A 205 2.09 17.30 -10.28
C ALA A 205 2.91 18.60 -10.37
N ILE A 206 2.81 19.44 -9.33
CA ILE A 206 3.65 20.60 -9.13
C ILE A 206 4.91 20.15 -8.39
N VAL A 207 6.06 20.35 -9.02
CA VAL A 207 7.37 20.01 -8.47
C VAL A 207 8.11 21.28 -8.09
N GLU A 208 8.25 21.52 -6.80
CA GLU A 208 9.07 22.60 -6.25
C GLU A 208 10.40 22.01 -5.77
N VAL A 209 11.51 22.51 -6.31
CA VAL A 209 12.84 22.09 -5.85
C VAL A 209 13.53 23.25 -5.17
N THR A 210 13.98 23.07 -3.93
CA THR A 210 14.86 24.03 -3.27
C THR A 210 16.25 23.44 -3.10
N ARG A 211 17.27 24.27 -3.33
CA ARG A 211 18.67 23.95 -3.06
C ARG A 211 19.19 24.88 -1.99
N GLU A 212 19.76 24.31 -0.93
CA GLU A 212 20.44 25.03 0.13
C GLU A 212 21.96 24.78 0.10
N TYR A 213 22.74 25.85 0.17
CA TYR A 213 24.19 25.80 0.34
C TYR A 213 24.67 26.94 1.23
N GLN A 214 25.46 26.65 2.26
CA GLN A 214 25.97 27.64 3.23
C GLN A 214 24.87 28.57 3.78
N ALA A 215 23.70 28.00 4.12
CA ALA A 215 22.51 28.73 4.59
C ALA A 215 21.88 29.71 3.57
N ASN A 216 22.26 29.64 2.29
CA ASN A 216 21.55 30.30 1.20
C ASN A 216 20.62 29.29 0.51
N GLU A 217 19.32 29.53 0.60
CA GLU A 217 18.29 28.74 -0.10
C GLU A 217 17.94 29.38 -1.45
N THR A 218 17.88 28.56 -2.49
CA THR A 218 17.44 28.97 -3.83
C THR A 218 16.31 28.07 -4.31
N ILE A 219 15.21 28.67 -4.75
CA ILE A 219 14.08 27.96 -5.36
C ILE A 219 14.40 27.73 -6.85
N ARG A 220 14.18 26.52 -7.32
CA ARG A 220 14.42 26.07 -8.69
C ARG A 220 13.14 25.45 -9.25
N GLU A 221 12.81 25.87 -10.46
CA GLU A 221 11.68 25.37 -11.20
C GLU A 221 12.11 24.21 -12.10
N ASP A 222 11.15 23.35 -12.42
CA ASP A 222 11.35 22.34 -13.44
C ASP A 222 11.56 23.00 -14.81
N ASN A 223 12.43 22.40 -15.60
CA ASN A 223 12.67 22.80 -16.96
C ASN A 223 12.72 21.55 -17.82
N ILE A 224 11.55 21.01 -18.11
CA ILE A 224 11.38 19.82 -18.96
C ILE A 224 12.03 19.96 -20.34
N SER A 225 12.18 21.19 -20.85
CA SER A 225 12.80 21.45 -22.15
C SER A 225 14.26 20.98 -22.21
N TYR A 226 14.97 21.04 -21.07
CA TYR A 226 16.33 20.52 -20.97
C TYR A 226 16.34 19.00 -21.21
N TRP A 227 15.46 18.25 -20.55
CA TRP A 227 15.35 16.82 -20.74
C TRP A 227 14.98 16.46 -22.18
N THR A 228 13.96 17.11 -22.76
CA THR A 228 13.49 16.77 -24.11
C THR A 228 14.52 17.09 -25.18
N THR A 229 15.25 18.19 -25.03
CA THR A 229 16.27 18.61 -26.01
C THR A 229 17.51 17.73 -25.91
N ASN A 230 17.85 17.27 -24.71
CA ASN A 230 19.03 16.45 -24.45
C ASN A 230 18.71 14.97 -24.30
N ALA A 231 17.52 14.51 -24.68
CA ALA A 231 17.07 13.14 -24.44
C ALA A 231 18.05 12.09 -25.00
N GLU A 232 18.60 12.32 -26.19
CA GLU A 232 19.63 11.45 -26.78
C GLU A 232 20.96 11.51 -26.02
N ARG A 233 21.39 12.70 -25.57
CA ARG A 233 22.63 12.88 -24.78
C ARG A 233 22.51 12.24 -23.40
N ILE A 234 21.35 12.36 -22.75
CA ILE A 234 21.02 11.74 -21.46
C ILE A 234 20.98 10.21 -21.62
N ALA A 235 20.38 9.69 -22.70
CA ALA A 235 20.35 8.26 -22.98
C ALA A 235 21.75 7.69 -23.32
N ASN A 236 22.61 8.50 -23.96
CA ASN A 236 23.97 8.13 -24.35
C ASN A 236 25.04 8.50 -23.29
N GLY A 237 24.62 8.98 -22.12
CA GLY A 237 25.50 9.46 -21.06
C GLY A 237 26.62 8.48 -20.70
N THR A 238 27.86 8.94 -20.80
CA THR A 238 29.05 8.14 -20.47
C THR A 238 29.50 8.43 -19.05
N SER A 239 29.46 7.45 -18.14
CA SER A 239 30.37 7.48 -16.98
C SER A 239 31.77 7.07 -17.46
N LEU A 240 32.82 7.74 -16.99
CA LEU A 240 34.23 7.38 -17.24
C LEU A 240 34.61 5.96 -16.74
N SER A 241 33.68 5.23 -16.14
CA SER A 241 33.82 3.82 -15.83
C SER A 241 32.51 3.05 -16.07
N ASN A 242 32.61 2.04 -16.94
CA ASN A 242 31.69 0.91 -17.18
C ASN A 242 30.47 1.08 -18.09
N LYS A 243 30.35 0.07 -18.98
CA LYS A 243 29.19 -0.33 -19.79
C LYS A 243 27.97 -0.71 -18.94
N SER A 244 27.46 0.20 -18.13
CA SER A 244 26.17 0.04 -17.47
C SER A 244 25.46 1.38 -17.52
N ILE A 245 24.82 1.60 -18.68
CA ILE A 245 23.94 2.73 -18.95
C ILE A 245 22.96 2.87 -17.77
N PRO A 246 22.91 4.03 -17.11
CA PRO A 246 21.85 4.36 -16.18
C PRO A 246 20.49 4.26 -16.88
N ASN A 247 19.61 3.37 -16.45
CA ASN A 247 18.18 3.48 -16.79
C ASN A 247 17.59 4.61 -15.93
N LEU A 248 17.96 5.86 -16.26
CA LEU A 248 17.27 7.08 -15.80
C LEU A 248 16.03 7.34 -16.64
N THR A 249 15.95 6.68 -17.80
CA THR A 249 14.74 6.67 -18.60
C THR A 249 13.62 6.07 -17.75
N PRO A 250 12.52 6.81 -17.57
CA PRO A 250 11.32 6.27 -16.98
C PRO A 250 10.90 4.98 -17.73
N HIS A 251 10.17 4.08 -17.09
CA HIS A 251 9.62 2.85 -17.63
C HIS A 251 8.70 3.14 -18.83
N GLY A 252 9.28 3.47 -19.98
CA GLY A 252 8.56 3.90 -21.17
C GLY A 252 7.71 5.14 -20.92
N ASP A 253 6.51 5.16 -21.50
CA ASP A 253 5.57 6.29 -21.46
C ASP A 253 4.83 6.44 -20.12
N LEU A 254 5.18 5.67 -19.09
CA LEU A 254 4.45 5.63 -17.80
C LEU A 254 5.01 6.57 -16.73
N ASP A 255 6.28 6.97 -16.81
CA ASP A 255 6.84 7.92 -15.86
C ASP A 255 7.31 9.21 -16.55
N GLN A 256 7.14 10.32 -15.84
CA GLN A 256 7.44 11.64 -16.38
C GLN A 256 8.83 12.09 -15.99
N PRO A 257 9.64 12.54 -16.95
CA PRO A 257 10.97 13.05 -16.67
C PRO A 257 10.93 14.48 -16.13
N PHE A 258 11.75 14.72 -15.10
CA PHE A 258 11.99 16.04 -14.54
C PHE A 258 13.48 16.39 -14.63
N SER A 259 13.75 17.60 -15.10
CA SER A 259 15.09 18.22 -15.11
C SER A 259 15.04 19.58 -14.45
N VAL A 260 15.93 19.80 -13.47
CA VAL A 260 15.95 21.03 -12.66
C VAL A 260 17.36 21.60 -12.65
N TYR A 261 17.49 22.89 -12.95
CA TYR A 261 18.78 23.58 -12.95
C TYR A 261 19.24 23.93 -11.53
N LEU A 262 20.38 23.40 -11.09
CA LEU A 262 20.92 23.64 -9.74
C LEU A 262 21.88 24.84 -9.65
N GLY A 263 22.40 25.29 -10.80
CA GLY A 263 23.38 26.37 -10.91
C GLY A 263 24.63 25.94 -11.70
N SER A 264 25.51 26.89 -11.97
CA SER A 264 26.80 26.67 -12.61
C SER A 264 27.92 26.61 -11.58
N ASP A 265 28.97 25.85 -11.87
CA ASP A 265 30.24 25.85 -11.14
C ASP A 265 30.05 25.66 -9.62
N LEU A 266 29.47 24.52 -9.23
CA LEU A 266 29.12 24.26 -7.84
C LEU A 266 30.39 24.13 -6.97
N GLU A 267 30.46 24.93 -5.90
CA GLU A 267 31.57 24.91 -4.95
C GLU A 267 31.64 23.61 -4.13
N GLU A 268 32.83 23.24 -3.69
CA GLU A 268 33.05 22.11 -2.78
C GLU A 268 32.18 22.22 -1.51
N GLY A 269 31.62 21.09 -1.09
CA GLY A 269 30.80 20.97 0.12
C GLY A 269 29.49 20.21 -0.09
N THR A 270 28.61 20.31 0.90
CA THR A 270 27.30 19.65 0.88
C THR A 270 26.23 20.63 0.42
N HIS A 271 25.56 20.32 -0.68
CA HIS A 271 24.34 20.98 -1.13
C HIS A 271 23.14 20.11 -0.75
N GLU A 272 22.25 20.65 0.09
CA GLU A 272 20.97 19.99 0.35
C GLU A 272 19.99 20.36 -0.76
N ILE A 273 19.30 19.37 -1.30
CA ILE A 273 18.28 19.49 -2.33
C ILE A 273 17.00 18.93 -1.74
N VAL A 274 15.97 19.77 -1.62
CA VAL A 274 14.65 19.37 -1.15
C VAL A 274 13.69 19.41 -2.34
N VAL A 275 13.16 18.26 -2.71
CA VAL A 275 12.14 18.14 -3.76
C VAL A 275 10.80 17.95 -3.09
N ARG A 276 9.89 18.90 -3.29
CA ARG A 276 8.50 18.84 -2.83
C ARG A 276 7.62 18.63 -4.05
N ILE A 277 6.85 17.54 -4.01
CA ILE A 277 5.89 17.18 -5.05
C ILE A 277 4.51 17.34 -4.45
N ILE A 278 3.67 18.08 -5.15
CA ILE A 278 2.28 18.33 -4.77
C ILE A 278 1.41 17.97 -5.97
N GLU A 279 0.45 17.08 -5.77
CA GLU A 279 -0.51 16.71 -6.81
C GLU A 279 -1.93 16.76 -6.26
N GLN A 280 -2.84 17.24 -7.10
CA GLN A 280 -4.26 17.22 -6.78
C GLN A 280 -4.86 15.85 -7.12
N GLY A 281 -4.92 14.99 -6.11
CA GLY A 281 -5.65 13.72 -6.19
C GLY A 281 -7.16 13.87 -5.97
N ASP A 282 -7.83 12.74 -5.78
CA ASP A 282 -9.26 12.64 -5.49
C ASP A 282 -9.52 11.77 -4.24
N PRO A 283 -9.97 12.34 -3.10
CA PRO A 283 -10.32 13.76 -2.88
C PRO A 283 -9.16 14.61 -2.34
N TRP A 284 -8.04 13.98 -1.95
CA TRP A 284 -7.00 14.67 -1.20
C TRP A 284 -5.88 15.20 -2.09
N GLU A 285 -5.27 16.30 -1.64
CA GLU A 285 -4.00 16.78 -2.18
C GLU A 285 -2.88 15.89 -1.65
N ASN A 286 -2.21 15.19 -2.58
CA ASN A 286 -1.12 14.28 -2.27
C ASN A 286 0.18 15.07 -2.20
N LYS A 287 0.94 14.88 -1.11
CA LYS A 287 2.21 15.59 -0.88
C LYS A 287 3.32 14.61 -0.58
N GLN A 288 4.43 14.76 -1.28
CA GLN A 288 5.63 13.97 -1.07
C GLN A 288 6.85 14.88 -0.98
N VAL A 289 7.76 14.59 -0.05
CA VAL A 289 8.99 15.37 0.15
C VAL A 289 10.20 14.45 0.17
N TYR A 290 11.14 14.73 -0.73
CA TYR A 290 12.43 14.07 -0.79
C TYR A 290 13.53 15.04 -0.36
N ARG A 291 14.47 14.55 0.46
CA ARG A 291 15.67 15.28 0.87
C ARG A 291 16.90 14.55 0.38
N TRP A 292 17.69 15.22 -0.44
CA TRP A 292 18.87 14.70 -1.09
C TRP A 292 20.08 15.58 -0.79
N ASN A 293 21.25 14.98 -0.66
CA ASN A 293 22.50 15.66 -0.43
C ASN A 293 23.43 15.41 -1.61
N LEU A 294 23.83 16.47 -2.29
CA LEU A 294 24.93 16.43 -3.24
C LEU A 294 26.21 16.87 -2.51
N ILE A 295 27.16 15.96 -2.36
CA ILE A 295 28.47 16.24 -1.78
C ILE A 295 29.46 16.41 -2.92
N VAL A 296 29.90 17.64 -3.18
CA VAL A 296 31.01 17.92 -4.09
C VAL A 296 32.29 17.85 -3.28
N THR A 297 33.27 17.06 -3.72
CA THR A 297 34.57 16.94 -3.07
C THR A 297 35.71 16.94 -4.08
N SER A 298 36.80 17.59 -3.69
CA SER A 298 38.08 17.62 -4.40
C SER A 298 38.88 16.33 -4.25
N GLU A 299 38.49 15.44 -3.32
CA GLU A 299 39.15 14.16 -3.14
C GLU A 299 39.08 13.30 -4.41
N SER A 300 40.14 12.54 -4.68
CA SER A 300 40.13 11.53 -5.74
C SER A 300 39.42 10.28 -5.23
N LYS A 301 38.61 9.64 -6.09
CA LYS A 301 38.00 8.35 -5.74
C LYS A 301 39.09 7.31 -5.45
N VAL A 302 39.10 6.74 -4.24
CA VAL A 302 39.98 5.62 -3.84
C VAL A 302 39.56 4.33 -4.53
#